data_AF-A0A828NL91-F1
#
_entry.id   AF-A0A828NL91-F1
#
_cell.length_a   1.000
_cell.length_b   1.000
_cell.length_c   1.000
_cell.angle_alpha   90.00
_cell.angle_beta   90.00
_cell.angle_gamma   90.00
#
_symmetry.space_group_name_H-M   'P 1'
#
loop_
_entity.id
_entity.type
_entity.pdbx_description
1 polymer ?
#
loop_
_entity_poly.entity_id
_entity_poly.type
_entity_poly.pdbx_seq_one_letter_code
_entity_poly.pdbx_strand_id
1 'polypeptide(L)' 'MKNKADNKKRNFLTHSEIESLLKAANTGPHAARNYCLTLLCFIHGFRASEICRLRISDIDLKAKCIYIHRLKKGF' A
#
# COMPACT_ATOMS: atom_id res chain seq x y z
N MET A 1 -31.12 -14.33 -21.66
CA MET A 1 -30.10 -13.33 -22.06
C MET A 1 -29.85 -12.41 -20.87
N LYS A 2 -28.74 -12.57 -20.13
CA LYS A 2 -28.42 -11.70 -18.99
C LYS A 2 -27.66 -10.49 -19.52
N ASN A 3 -28.28 -9.31 -19.45
CA ASN A 3 -27.65 -8.03 -19.78
C ASN A 3 -26.48 -7.78 -18.83
N LYS A 4 -25.27 -8.04 -19.32
CA LYS A 4 -24.02 -7.66 -18.66
C LYS A 4 -23.80 -6.18 -18.96
N ALA A 5 -24.62 -5.32 -18.37
CA ALA A 5 -24.33 -3.90 -18.34
C ALA A 5 -23.00 -3.77 -17.60
N ASP A 6 -22.00 -3.22 -18.27
CA ASP A 6 -20.68 -2.94 -17.76
C ASP A 6 -20.77 -1.99 -16.56
N ASN A 7 -21.07 -2.55 -15.39
CA ASN A 7 -21.01 -1.85 -14.12
C ASN A 7 -19.52 -1.69 -13.80
N LYS A 8 -18.90 -0.69 -14.43
CA LYS A 8 -17.51 -0.31 -14.22
C LYS A 8 -17.41 0.29 -12.82
N LYS A 9 -17.47 -0.56 -11.80
CA LYS A 9 -17.31 -0.21 -10.39
C LYS A 9 -15.96 0.49 -10.24
N ARG A 10 -15.98 1.56 -9.44
CA ARG A 10 -14.79 2.30 -9.04
C ARG A 10 -13.76 1.35 -8.42
N ASN A 11 -12.54 1.34 -8.95
CA ASN A 11 -11.44 0.46 -8.54
C ASN A 11 -10.33 1.18 -7.75
N PHE A 12 -10.65 2.34 -7.17
CA PHE A 12 -9.73 3.14 -6.37
C PHE A 12 -10.44 3.60 -5.10
N LEU A 13 -9.68 3.88 -4.03
CA LEU A 13 -10.19 4.45 -2.79
C LEU A 13 -10.15 5.98 -2.86
N THR A 14 -11.12 6.65 -2.24
CA THR A 14 -11.07 8.10 -2.02
C THR A 14 -10.14 8.43 -0.86
N HIS A 15 -9.80 9.71 -0.70
CA HIS A 15 -8.98 10.15 0.42
C HIS A 15 -9.59 9.80 1.79
N SER A 16 -10.90 10.03 1.97
CA SER A 16 -11.62 9.70 3.21
C SER A 16 -11.66 8.21 3.52
N GLU A 17 -11.74 7.37 2.48
CA GLU A 17 -11.66 5.91 2.63
C GLU A 17 -10.26 5.46 3.03
N ILE A 18 -9.20 6.07 2.47
CA ILE A 18 -7.81 5.83 2.90
C ILE A 18 -7.58 6.27 4.34
N GLU A 19 -8.10 7.42 4.75
CA GLU A 19 -8.02 7.86 6.15
C GLU A 19 -8.71 6.88 7.09
N SER A 20 -9.89 6.39 6.71
CA SER A 20 -10.64 5.40 7.47
C SER A 20 -9.87 4.08 7.59
N LEU A 21 -9.24 3.64 6.49
CA LEU A 21 -8.38 2.46 6.46
C LEU A 21 -7.17 2.61 7.37
N LEU A 22 -6.50 3.77 7.33
CA LEU A 22 -5.37 4.08 8.20
C LEU A 22 -5.78 4.12 9.67
N LYS A 23 -6.92 4.72 10.01
CA LYS A 23 -7.47 4.71 11.37
C LYS A 23 -7.69 3.29 11.88
N ALA A 24 -8.30 2.43 11.06
CA ALA A 24 -8.51 1.03 11.40
C ALA A 24 -7.17 0.27 11.57
N ALA A 25 -6.20 0.49 10.69
CA ALA A 25 -4.87 -0.12 10.76
C ALA A 25 -4.07 0.30 12.00
N ASN A 26 -4.39 1.45 12.60
CA ASN A 26 -3.81 1.92 13.85
C ASN A 26 -4.46 1.33 15.11
N THR A 27 -5.24 0.26 14.98
CA THR A 27 -5.85 -0.45 16.11
C THR A 27 -5.45 -1.93 16.11
N GLY A 28 -5.52 -2.56 17.28
CA GLY A 28 -5.23 -3.99 17.45
C GLY A 28 -3.74 -4.36 17.45
N PRO A 29 -3.42 -5.65 17.28
CA PRO A 29 -2.04 -6.14 17.33
C PRO A 29 -1.18 -5.55 16.21
N HIS A 30 0.03 -5.11 16.57
CA HIS A 30 1.00 -4.50 15.66
C HIS A 30 0.49 -3.24 14.94
N ALA A 31 -0.41 -2.48 15.57
CA ALA A 31 -1.01 -1.25 15.03
C ALA A 31 0.00 -0.32 14.34
N ALA A 32 1.09 0.05 15.03
CA ALA A 32 2.12 0.93 14.47
C ALA A 32 2.75 0.38 13.18
N ARG A 33 3.00 -0.94 13.13
CA ARG A 33 3.50 -1.63 11.92
C ARG A 33 2.44 -1.58 10.81
N ASN A 34 1.21 -1.98 11.11
CA ASN A 34 0.15 -2.08 10.09
C ASN A 34 -0.19 -0.70 9.51
N TYR A 35 -0.27 0.33 10.35
CA TYR A 35 -0.43 1.72 9.93
C TYR A 35 0.72 2.14 9.00
N CYS A 36 1.97 1.95 9.43
CA CYS A 36 3.15 2.31 8.65
C CYS A 36 3.17 1.61 7.28
N LEU A 37 2.92 0.29 7.24
CA LEU A 37 2.91 -0.45 5.98
C LEU A 37 1.79 -0.01 5.04
N THR A 38 0.60 0.25 5.59
CA THR A 38 -0.54 0.75 4.80
C THR A 38 -0.24 2.13 4.22
N LEU A 39 0.36 3.02 5.01
CA LEU A 39 0.76 4.34 4.58
C LEU A 39 1.83 4.27 3.49
N LEU A 40 2.87 3.43 3.67
CA LEU A 40 3.92 3.20 2.67
C LEU A 40 3.35 2.70 1.34
N CYS A 41 2.42 1.74 1.37
CA CYS A 41 1.70 1.28 0.18
C CYS A 41 0.97 2.42 -0.54
N PHE A 42 0.33 3.32 0.22
CA PHE A 42 -0.42 4.44 -0.35
C PHE A 42 0.50 5.50 -0.96
N ILE A 43 1.57 5.91 -0.27
CA ILE A 43 2.43 7.02 -0.73
C ILE A 43 3.44 6.61 -1.81
N HIS A 44 3.94 5.36 -1.77
CA HIS A 44 4.99 4.87 -2.68
C HIS A 44 4.48 3.85 -3.70
N GLY A 45 3.22 3.43 -3.63
CA GLY A 45 2.64 2.48 -4.57
C GLY A 45 3.25 1.08 -4.49
N PHE A 46 3.69 0.66 -3.30
CA PHE A 46 4.22 -0.69 -3.09
C PHE A 46 3.18 -1.75 -3.49
N ARG A 47 3.64 -2.78 -4.21
CA ARG A 47 2.88 -4.02 -4.35
C ARG A 47 2.95 -4.80 -3.03
N ALA A 48 1.92 -5.59 -2.76
CA ALA A 48 1.88 -6.46 -1.57
C ALA A 48 3.15 -7.31 -1.41
N SER A 49 3.66 -7.89 -2.52
CA SER A 49 4.89 -8.69 -2.49
C SER A 49 6.16 -7.89 -2.22
N GLU A 50 6.20 -6.61 -2.60
CA GLU A 50 7.38 -5.75 -2.41
C GLU A 50 7.46 -5.30 -0.95
N ILE A 51 6.34 -4.85 -0.37
CA ILE A 51 6.32 -4.43 1.03
C ILE A 51 6.56 -5.58 2.00
N CYS A 52 6.07 -6.78 1.70
CA CYS A 52 6.34 -7.98 2.50
C CYS A 52 7.83 -8.41 2.48
N ARG A 53 8.63 -7.90 1.54
CA ARG A 53 10.07 -8.22 1.40
C ARG A 53 10.99 -7.08 1.81
N LEU A 54 10.44 -5.92 2.18
CA LEU A 54 11.21 -4.73 2.55
C LEU A 54 12.09 -5.01 3.78
N ARG A 55 13.36 -4.64 3.69
CA ARG A 55 14.33 -4.78 4.78
C ARG A 55 14.69 -3.42 5.36
N ILE A 56 15.13 -3.39 6.61
CA ILE A 56 15.64 -2.16 7.25
C ILE A 56 16.83 -1.61 6.45
N SER A 57 17.68 -2.48 5.89
CA SER A 57 18.81 -2.09 5.03
C SER A 57 18.41 -1.39 3.74
N ASP A 58 17.14 -1.50 3.33
CA ASP A 58 16.64 -0.84 2.13
C ASP A 58 16.17 0.61 2.42
N ILE A 59 16.17 1.04 3.69
CA ILE A 59 15.65 2.34 4.13
C ILE A 59 16.81 3.23 4.58
N ASP A 60 16.98 4.35 3.88
CA ASP A 60 17.85 5.44 4.32
C ASP A 60 17.00 6.60 4.86
N LEU A 61 16.90 6.69 6.19
CA LEU A 61 16.16 7.75 6.87
C LEU A 61 16.82 9.13 6.75
N LYS A 62 18.15 9.19 6.59
CA LYS A 62 18.87 10.47 6.43
C LYS A 62 18.64 11.04 5.03
N ALA A 63 18.76 10.19 4.01
CA ALA A 63 18.48 10.55 2.62
C ALA A 63 16.97 10.63 2.32
N LYS A 64 16.11 10.12 3.21
CA LYS A 64 14.66 9.98 3.01
C LYS A 64 14.33 9.14 1.76
N CYS A 65 15.10 8.08 1.55
CA CYS A 65 14.99 7.19 0.40
C CYS A 65 14.66 5.77 0.84
N ILE A 66 13.89 5.08 0.00
CA ILE A 66 13.61 3.65 0.16
C ILE A 66 13.97 2.95 -1.14
N TYR A 67 14.83 1.95 -1.05
CA TYR A 67 15.23 1.10 -2.16
C TYR A 67 14.20 -0.03 -2.35
N ILE A 68 13.63 -0.14 -3.55
CA ILE A 68 12.56 -1.12 -3.82
C ILE A 68 13.08 -2.21 -4.76
N HIS A 69 13.20 -3.43 -4.24
CA HIS A 69 13.53 -4.62 -5.03
C HIS A 69 12.32 -5.06 -5.87
N ARG A 70 12.23 -4.57 -7.11
CA ARG A 70 11.11 -4.88 -8.01
C ARG A 70 11.19 -6.31 -8.53
N LEU A 71 10.12 -7.06 -8.34
CA LEU A 71 10.01 -8.48 -8.72
C LEU A 71 9.94 -8.71 -10.24
N LYS A 72 9.29 -7.79 -10.97
CA LYS A 72 9.33 -7.75 -12.43
C LYS A 72 10.20 -6.57 -12.83
N LYS A 73 11.16 -6.80 -13.74
CA LYS A 73 11.75 -5.72 -14.54
C LYS A 73 10.56 -4.95 -15.13
N GLY A 74 10.49 -3.65 -14.87
CA GLY A 74 9.39 -2.82 -15.38
C GLY A 74 9.24 -3.03 -16.89
N PHE A 75 8.03 -2.83 -17.40
CA PHE A 75 7.88 -2.54 -18.83
C PHE A 75 8.80 -1.38 -19.23
#